data_AF-A0A2V6UYZ2-F1
#
_entry.id   AF-A0A2V6UYZ2-F1
#
_cell.length_a   1.000
_cell.length_b   1.000
_cell.length_c   1.000
_cell.angle_alpha   90.00
_cell.angle_beta   90.00
_cell.angle_gamma   90.00
#
_symmetry.space_group_name_H-M   'P 1'
#
loop_
_entity.id
_entity.type
_entity.pdbx_description
1 polymer ?
#
loop_
_entity_poly.entity_id
_entity_poly.type
_entity_poly.pdbx_seq_one_letter_code
_entity_poly.pdbx_strand_id
1 'polypeptide(L)'
;MAIRARLLILPLLAASFTPSSTSVPAGSTRYVSNTDPTCGGHAPCYTTIQAAVSAALPGENILIQRGSYIEQVSIQGKNNTAAATEAARIVIQADPDAPVGSVVLRGAVATCTNGHAIRFQQSKFVTVRGLTITGAGGSAISFMGGNNQNLAIVLERLRIFGNGSSECNGGITIARGNAGTLVVNSLIYANGRNGIATLDADGGPHAVVNNTIYDNGWNGISVTRNHDVLVVNNAITGNGVAAGTTGGRFGVTREASPAPKDSASSPARAATVPPRRMRAWPEPTVGSTPATTTSRRATTHRSSTTASTRASRFSIPISAPCSKPTSSATPRGHAPARPRASSSSTSAPSSFRTLELPSLRSCSRRLAPTSVRRSPCRLKPLITVVASRAWH
;
A
#
# COMPACT_ATOMS: atom_id res chain seq x y z
N MET A 1 -78.84 -30.49 33.01
CA MET A 1 -77.41 -30.55 33.41
C MET A 1 -76.64 -29.61 32.50
N ALA A 2 -76.19 -28.47 33.02
CA ALA A 2 -75.43 -27.47 32.26
C ALA A 2 -74.00 -27.41 32.80
N ILE A 3 -73.02 -27.80 31.98
CA ILE A 3 -71.60 -27.85 32.33
C ILE A 3 -70.97 -26.51 31.92
N ARG A 4 -70.54 -25.73 32.92
CA ARG A 4 -69.77 -24.48 32.74
C ARG A 4 -68.29 -24.81 32.56
N ALA A 5 -67.78 -24.66 31.34
CA ALA A 5 -66.35 -24.72 31.05
C ALA A 5 -65.67 -23.39 31.46
N ARG A 6 -64.76 -23.45 32.44
CA ARG A 6 -63.89 -22.33 32.83
C ARG A 6 -62.65 -22.33 31.94
N LEU A 7 -62.52 -21.28 31.11
CA LEU A 7 -61.35 -21.02 30.28
C LEU A 7 -60.27 -20.35 31.13
N LEU A 8 -59.14 -21.04 31.33
CA LEU A 8 -57.95 -20.55 32.02
C LEU A 8 -57.03 -19.86 30.99
N ILE A 9 -56.88 -18.54 31.11
CA ILE A 9 -55.96 -17.74 30.29
C ILE A 9 -54.61 -17.71 31.01
N LEU A 10 -53.60 -18.39 30.45
CA LEU A 10 -52.21 -18.26 30.89
C LEU A 10 -51.55 -17.04 30.22
N PRO A 11 -50.88 -16.15 30.99
CA PRO A 11 -50.09 -15.06 30.41
C PRO A 11 -48.75 -15.60 29.88
N LEU A 12 -48.55 -15.48 28.57
CA LEU A 12 -47.30 -15.80 27.89
C LEU A 12 -46.33 -14.62 28.09
N LEU A 13 -45.41 -14.75 29.06
CA LEU A 13 -44.32 -13.79 29.29
C LEU A 13 -43.30 -13.89 28.14
N ALA A 14 -43.41 -13.02 27.14
CA ALA A 14 -42.40 -12.86 26.10
C ALA A 14 -41.20 -12.09 26.67
N ALA A 15 -40.14 -12.81 27.05
CA ALA A 15 -38.87 -12.21 27.46
C ALA A 15 -38.19 -11.55 26.25
N SER A 16 -38.30 -10.23 26.16
CA SER A 16 -37.60 -9.40 25.18
C SER A 16 -36.08 -9.44 25.45
N PHE A 17 -35.38 -10.38 24.82
CA PHE A 17 -33.92 -10.35 24.77
C PHE A 17 -33.52 -9.17 23.86
N THR A 18 -33.28 -8.01 24.45
CA THR A 18 -32.60 -6.92 23.75
C THR A 18 -31.14 -7.34 23.57
N PRO A 19 -30.64 -7.49 22.33
CA PRO A 19 -29.22 -7.75 22.13
C PRO A 19 -28.46 -6.52 22.63
N SER A 20 -27.77 -6.67 23.75
CA SER A 20 -26.81 -5.68 24.21
C SER A 20 -25.69 -5.60 23.17
N SER A 21 -25.72 -4.55 22.35
CA SER A 21 -24.61 -4.18 21.50
C SER A 21 -23.42 -3.87 22.40
N THR A 22 -22.54 -4.86 22.59
CA THR A 22 -21.25 -4.65 23.24
C THR A 22 -20.47 -3.67 22.37
N SER A 23 -20.38 -2.42 22.82
CA SER A 23 -19.49 -1.45 22.21
C SER A 23 -18.06 -1.98 22.37
N VAL A 24 -17.50 -2.50 21.29
CA VAL A 24 -16.07 -2.81 21.24
C VAL A 24 -15.34 -1.49 21.48
N PRO A 25 -14.41 -1.44 22.45
CA PRO A 25 -13.64 -0.23 22.69
C PRO A 25 -12.98 0.22 21.39
N ALA A 26 -13.19 1.48 21.01
CA ALA A 26 -12.41 2.10 19.94
C ALA A 26 -10.92 1.89 20.25
N GLY A 27 -10.14 1.46 19.25
CA GLY A 27 -8.73 1.10 19.42
C GLY A 27 -8.44 -0.39 19.62
N SER A 28 -9.43 -1.27 19.50
CA SER A 28 -9.21 -2.72 19.39
C SER A 28 -8.27 -3.07 18.22
N THR A 29 -7.41 -4.08 18.40
CA THR A 29 -6.44 -4.51 17.37
C THR A 29 -6.74 -5.93 16.92
N ARG A 30 -6.84 -6.11 15.60
CA ARG A 30 -6.94 -7.41 14.92
C ARG A 30 -5.58 -7.79 14.36
N TYR A 31 -5.23 -9.06 14.43
CA TYR A 31 -3.92 -9.55 14.00
C TYR A 31 -4.07 -10.42 12.76
N VAL A 32 -3.10 -10.32 11.85
CA VAL A 32 -3.08 -11.09 10.61
C VAL A 32 -1.75 -11.81 10.49
N SER A 33 -1.79 -13.11 10.26
CA SER A 33 -0.62 -13.93 9.97
C SER A 33 -0.99 -15.09 9.07
N ASN A 34 -0.34 -15.20 7.92
CA ASN A 34 -0.56 -16.33 7.01
C ASN A 34 0.28 -17.56 7.36
N THR A 35 1.21 -17.44 8.31
CA THR A 35 2.11 -18.54 8.72
C THR A 35 1.91 -18.98 10.17
N ASP A 36 1.38 -18.11 11.03
CA ASP A 36 1.12 -18.41 12.44
C ASP A 36 -0.39 -18.31 12.74
N PRO A 37 -1.10 -19.45 12.92
CA PRO A 37 -2.53 -19.45 13.19
C PRO A 37 -2.91 -18.82 14.53
N THR A 38 -1.94 -18.57 15.41
CA THR A 38 -2.14 -17.92 16.71
C THR A 38 -1.75 -16.44 16.70
N CYS A 39 -1.16 -15.94 15.61
CA CYS A 39 -0.62 -14.59 15.52
C CYS A 39 0.26 -14.22 16.72
N GLY A 40 1.13 -15.13 17.20
CA GLY A 40 1.95 -14.92 18.40
C GLY A 40 1.17 -14.98 19.71
N GLY A 41 0.02 -15.68 19.74
CA GLY A 41 -0.90 -15.72 20.89
C GLY A 41 -1.89 -14.55 20.96
N HIS A 42 -1.96 -13.70 19.93
CA HIS A 42 -2.88 -12.58 19.87
C HIS A 42 -4.23 -12.95 19.24
N ALA A 43 -5.31 -12.35 19.73
CA ALA A 43 -6.67 -12.56 19.21
C ALA A 43 -7.42 -11.23 19.06
N PRO A 44 -8.32 -11.09 18.06
CA PRO A 44 -8.62 -12.07 17.02
C PRO A 44 -7.47 -12.20 15.99
N CYS A 45 -7.13 -13.43 15.62
CA CYS A 45 -6.11 -13.76 14.62
C CYS A 45 -6.78 -14.21 13.32
N TYR A 46 -6.35 -13.63 12.20
CA TYR A 46 -6.85 -13.95 10.85
C TYR A 46 -5.71 -14.45 9.98
N THR A 47 -6.01 -15.39 9.07
CA THR A 47 -5.03 -15.93 8.12
C THR A 47 -4.86 -15.10 6.85
N THR A 48 -5.79 -14.17 6.59
CA THR A 48 -5.79 -13.28 5.41
C THR A 48 -6.04 -11.83 5.82
N ILE A 49 -5.51 -10.90 5.02
CA ILE A 49 -5.74 -9.46 5.22
C ILE A 49 -7.21 -9.15 4.96
N GLN A 50 -7.81 -9.74 3.92
CA GLN A 50 -9.22 -9.53 3.60
C GLN A 50 -10.14 -9.93 4.76
N ALA A 51 -9.90 -11.06 5.45
CA ALA A 51 -10.77 -11.48 6.55
C ALA A 51 -10.74 -10.48 7.72
N ALA A 52 -9.55 -9.97 8.08
CA ALA A 52 -9.43 -8.94 9.10
C ALA A 52 -10.07 -7.62 8.65
N VAL A 53 -9.87 -7.20 7.40
CA VAL A 53 -10.50 -6.01 6.82
C VAL A 53 -12.02 -6.14 6.87
N SER A 54 -12.59 -7.27 6.44
CA SER A 54 -14.03 -7.50 6.50
C SER A 54 -14.58 -7.37 7.92
N ALA A 55 -13.86 -7.92 8.91
CA ALA A 55 -14.27 -7.88 10.32
C ALA A 55 -14.03 -6.54 11.02
N ALA A 56 -13.17 -5.66 10.48
CA ALA A 56 -12.80 -4.41 11.13
C ALA A 56 -13.99 -3.47 11.35
N LEU A 57 -14.09 -2.96 12.58
CA LEU A 57 -15.06 -1.98 13.05
C LEU A 57 -14.43 -0.56 13.02
N PRO A 58 -15.26 0.50 13.08
CA PRO A 58 -14.77 1.87 13.19
C PRO A 58 -13.75 2.05 14.33
N GLY A 59 -12.63 2.71 14.05
CA GLY A 59 -11.58 3.04 15.02
C GLY A 59 -10.63 1.90 15.38
N GLU A 60 -10.72 0.74 14.71
CA GLU A 60 -9.83 -0.39 14.97
C GLU A 60 -8.53 -0.36 14.16
N ASN A 61 -7.53 -1.07 14.68
CA ASN A 61 -6.27 -1.33 14.00
C ASN A 61 -6.24 -2.77 13.47
N ILE A 62 -5.63 -2.96 12.30
CA ILE A 62 -5.28 -4.26 11.74
C ILE A 62 -3.76 -4.33 11.66
N LEU A 63 -3.16 -5.21 12.45
CA LEU A 63 -1.72 -5.45 12.51
C LEU A 63 -1.35 -6.69 11.69
N ILE A 64 -0.59 -6.49 10.62
CA ILE A 64 -0.23 -7.55 9.69
C ILE A 64 1.22 -7.97 9.95
N GLN A 65 1.41 -9.20 10.40
CA GLN A 65 2.73 -9.77 10.65
C GLN A 65 3.50 -9.96 9.33
N ARG A 66 4.82 -10.15 9.45
CA ARG A 66 5.67 -10.49 8.31
C ARG A 66 5.10 -11.68 7.54
N GLY A 67 5.14 -11.61 6.21
CA GLY A 67 4.55 -12.63 5.36
C GLY A 67 4.35 -12.14 3.94
N SER A 68 4.18 -13.10 3.02
CA SER A 68 3.77 -12.84 1.64
C SER A 68 2.31 -13.26 1.47
N TYR A 69 1.43 -12.27 1.33
CA TYR A 69 -0.01 -12.44 1.18
C TYR A 69 -0.36 -12.33 -0.31
N ILE A 70 -0.89 -13.40 -0.91
CA ILE A 70 -1.32 -13.41 -2.31
C ILE A 70 -2.83 -13.32 -2.34
N GLU A 71 -3.35 -12.09 -2.41
CA GLU A 71 -4.79 -11.84 -2.37
C GLU A 71 -5.13 -10.49 -3.03
N GLN A 72 -6.43 -10.21 -3.19
CA GLN A 72 -6.93 -8.86 -3.48
C GLN A 72 -7.74 -8.39 -2.29
N VAL A 73 -7.45 -7.18 -1.81
CA VAL A 73 -8.10 -6.61 -0.64
C VAL A 73 -9.13 -5.57 -1.08
N SER A 74 -10.40 -5.90 -0.88
CA SER A 74 -11.54 -5.00 -1.07
C SER A 74 -11.87 -4.30 0.26
N ILE A 75 -11.63 -2.99 0.29
CA ILE A 75 -12.02 -2.09 1.38
C ILE A 75 -13.31 -1.41 0.94
N GLN A 76 -14.42 -2.04 1.29
CA GLN A 76 -15.75 -1.65 0.85
C GLN A 76 -16.65 -1.26 2.03
N GLY A 77 -17.32 -0.11 1.93
CA GLY A 77 -18.34 0.30 2.89
C GLY A 77 -17.81 0.65 4.28
N LYS A 78 -16.49 0.81 4.46
CA LYS A 78 -15.91 1.07 5.78
C LYS A 78 -16.19 2.50 6.21
N ASN A 79 -16.78 2.66 7.39
CA ASN A 79 -17.25 3.94 7.92
C ASN A 79 -18.18 4.70 6.95
N ASN A 80 -18.99 3.98 6.17
CA ASN A 80 -19.88 4.59 5.18
C ASN A 80 -21.18 5.13 5.80
N THR A 81 -21.04 6.01 6.79
CA THR A 81 -22.16 6.70 7.42
C THR A 81 -21.96 8.21 7.34
N ALA A 82 -23.03 8.98 7.49
CA ALA A 82 -22.91 10.44 7.52
C ALA A 82 -22.19 10.94 8.78
N ALA A 83 -22.26 10.19 9.88
CA ALA A 83 -21.67 10.55 11.17
C ALA A 83 -20.20 10.12 11.33
N ALA A 84 -19.61 9.45 10.34
CA ALA A 84 -18.21 9.03 10.41
C ALA A 84 -17.28 10.24 10.50
N THR A 85 -16.28 10.16 11.38
CA THR A 85 -15.25 11.18 11.59
C THR A 85 -13.87 10.53 11.66
N GLU A 86 -12.82 11.32 11.83
CA GLU A 86 -11.46 10.82 12.08
C GLU A 86 -11.36 9.83 13.26
N ALA A 87 -12.24 9.93 14.27
CA ALA A 87 -12.27 8.98 15.38
C ALA A 87 -12.66 7.55 14.95
N ALA A 88 -13.33 7.41 13.80
CA ALA A 88 -13.69 6.13 13.21
C ALA A 88 -12.54 5.51 12.39
N ARG A 89 -11.35 6.14 12.33
CA ARG A 89 -10.30 5.76 11.40
C ARG A 89 -9.85 4.31 11.59
N ILE A 90 -9.98 3.51 10.54
CA ILE A 90 -9.43 2.15 10.51
C ILE A 90 -7.99 2.22 10.02
N VAL A 91 -7.06 1.64 10.76
CA VAL A 91 -5.64 1.61 10.38
C VAL A 91 -5.24 0.20 9.99
N ILE A 92 -4.92 0.00 8.71
CA ILE A 92 -4.39 -1.25 8.16
C ILE A 92 -2.88 -1.08 8.05
N GLN A 93 -2.12 -1.78 8.88
CA GLN A 93 -0.68 -1.56 8.98
C GLN A 93 0.13 -2.84 9.00
N ALA A 94 1.29 -2.79 8.33
CA ALA A 94 2.38 -3.70 8.66
C ALA A 94 2.72 -3.58 10.14
N ASP A 95 3.04 -4.71 10.76
CA ASP A 95 3.66 -4.75 12.08
C ASP A 95 4.89 -3.82 12.11
N PRO A 96 4.92 -2.79 12.98
CA PRO A 96 6.02 -1.83 13.03
C PRO A 96 7.33 -2.47 13.50
N ASP A 97 7.26 -3.60 14.21
CA ASP A 97 8.44 -4.34 14.68
C ASP A 97 8.94 -5.33 13.61
N ALA A 98 8.16 -5.58 12.56
CA ALA A 98 8.60 -6.39 11.43
C ALA A 98 9.64 -5.61 10.59
N PRO A 99 10.66 -6.30 10.04
CA PRO A 99 11.62 -5.66 9.13
C PRO A 99 10.92 -4.95 7.96
N VAL A 100 11.41 -3.76 7.60
CA VAL A 100 10.83 -2.98 6.48
C VAL A 100 10.79 -3.82 5.22
N GLY A 101 9.61 -3.90 4.61
CA GLY A 101 9.37 -4.66 3.39
C GLY A 101 9.17 -6.16 3.56
N SER A 102 9.10 -6.65 4.81
CA SER A 102 8.79 -8.07 5.10
C SER A 102 7.29 -8.41 5.09
N VAL A 103 6.42 -7.41 5.14
CA VAL A 103 4.97 -7.55 4.94
C VAL A 103 4.64 -7.22 3.48
N VAL A 104 4.47 -8.25 2.67
CA VAL A 104 4.31 -8.14 1.22
C VAL A 104 2.90 -8.57 0.81
N LEU A 105 2.12 -7.65 0.25
CA LEU A 105 0.89 -7.95 -0.47
C LEU A 105 1.22 -8.10 -1.96
N ARG A 106 0.98 -9.30 -2.48
CA ARG A 106 1.11 -9.62 -3.90
C ARG A 106 -0.27 -9.65 -4.54
N GLY A 107 -0.44 -8.93 -5.64
CA GLY A 107 -1.70 -8.99 -6.40
C GLY A 107 -1.99 -10.40 -6.88
N ALA A 108 -3.21 -10.88 -6.66
CA ALA A 108 -3.62 -12.22 -7.08
C ALA A 108 -4.08 -12.31 -8.54
N VAL A 109 -4.33 -11.17 -9.20
CA VAL A 109 -4.86 -11.11 -10.57
C VAL A 109 -3.88 -10.37 -11.47
N ALA A 110 -3.44 -11.05 -12.54
CA ALA A 110 -2.42 -10.58 -13.48
C ALA A 110 -2.96 -9.77 -14.68
N THR A 111 -4.27 -9.62 -14.82
CA THR A 111 -4.90 -8.86 -15.92
C THR A 111 -5.11 -7.39 -15.55
N CYS A 112 -5.14 -6.47 -16.53
CA CYS A 112 -5.44 -5.06 -16.24
C CYS A 112 -6.77 -4.88 -15.49
N THR A 113 -7.84 -5.46 -16.05
CA THR A 113 -9.19 -5.34 -15.54
C THR A 113 -9.28 -6.07 -14.20
N ASN A 114 -9.72 -5.36 -13.18
CA ASN A 114 -9.81 -5.85 -11.81
C ASN A 114 -8.48 -6.35 -11.23
N GLY A 115 -7.32 -6.12 -11.85
CA GLY A 115 -6.01 -6.59 -11.39
C GLY A 115 -5.39 -5.79 -10.26
N HIS A 116 -6.18 -5.26 -9.33
CA HIS A 116 -5.65 -4.44 -8.23
C HIS A 116 -5.20 -5.27 -7.04
N ALA A 117 -4.24 -4.78 -6.25
CA ALA A 117 -3.93 -5.40 -4.96
C ALA A 117 -4.88 -4.91 -3.86
N ILE A 118 -5.17 -3.60 -3.83
CA ILE A 118 -6.15 -2.99 -2.90
C ILE A 118 -7.16 -2.16 -3.71
N ARG A 119 -8.45 -2.32 -3.40
CA ARG A 119 -9.52 -1.46 -3.94
C ARG A 119 -10.32 -0.80 -2.83
N PHE A 120 -10.47 0.51 -2.95
CA PHE A 120 -11.33 1.32 -2.11
C PHE A 120 -12.66 1.61 -2.80
N GLN A 121 -13.75 1.35 -2.10
CA GLN A 121 -15.11 1.64 -2.56
C GLN A 121 -15.97 2.09 -1.38
N GLN A 122 -16.62 3.25 -1.49
CA GLN A 122 -17.55 3.77 -0.49
C GLN A 122 -16.99 3.74 0.94
N SER A 123 -15.72 4.09 1.12
CA SER A 123 -15.05 4.00 2.41
C SER A 123 -14.56 5.37 2.87
N LYS A 124 -14.56 5.59 4.19
CA LYS A 124 -14.15 6.86 4.81
C LYS A 124 -13.15 6.61 5.93
N PHE A 125 -12.20 7.53 6.12
CA PHE A 125 -11.25 7.49 7.24
C PHE A 125 -10.55 6.13 7.33
N VAL A 126 -9.80 5.75 6.30
CA VAL A 126 -8.99 4.52 6.32
C VAL A 126 -7.54 4.91 6.06
N THR A 127 -6.63 4.32 6.83
CA THR A 127 -5.20 4.43 6.62
C THR A 127 -4.64 3.09 6.22
N VAL A 128 -3.80 3.06 5.18
CA VAL A 128 -2.95 1.91 4.83
C VAL A 128 -1.51 2.33 5.01
N ARG A 129 -0.74 1.62 5.85
CA ARG A 129 0.67 1.98 6.09
C ARG A 129 1.66 0.83 6.16
N GLY A 130 2.90 1.12 5.76
CA GLY A 130 4.04 0.22 5.96
C GLY A 130 4.08 -1.02 5.06
N LEU A 131 3.08 -1.23 4.21
CA LEU A 131 3.01 -2.41 3.33
C LEU A 131 3.94 -2.28 2.13
N THR A 132 4.47 -3.43 1.70
CA THR A 132 5.02 -3.59 0.34
C THR A 132 3.96 -4.18 -0.58
N ILE A 133 3.68 -3.53 -1.71
CA ILE A 133 2.65 -3.93 -2.66
C ILE A 133 3.27 -4.14 -4.04
N THR A 134 3.12 -5.35 -4.59
CA THR A 134 3.74 -5.73 -5.86
C THR A 134 2.95 -6.78 -6.64
N GLY A 135 3.25 -6.95 -7.94
CA GLY A 135 2.71 -8.03 -8.76
C GLY A 135 1.23 -7.93 -9.10
N ALA A 136 0.58 -6.79 -8.85
CA ALA A 136 -0.78 -6.54 -9.33
C ALA A 136 -0.79 -6.40 -10.86
N GLY A 137 -1.74 -7.03 -11.55
CA GLY A 137 -1.89 -6.94 -13.01
C GLY A 137 -2.34 -5.57 -13.51
N GLY A 138 -2.95 -4.77 -12.64
CA GLY A 138 -3.29 -3.36 -12.85
C GLY A 138 -2.72 -2.50 -11.73
N SER A 139 -3.50 -1.55 -11.23
CA SER A 139 -3.06 -0.64 -10.17
C SER A 139 -2.80 -1.37 -8.86
N ALA A 140 -1.69 -1.07 -8.17
CA ALA A 140 -1.45 -1.52 -6.81
C ALA A 140 -2.60 -1.12 -5.88
N ILE A 141 -3.04 0.15 -5.97
CA ILE A 141 -4.16 0.68 -5.21
C ILE A 141 -5.13 1.39 -6.15
N SER A 142 -6.39 0.98 -6.13
CA SER A 142 -7.46 1.54 -6.95
C SER A 142 -8.54 2.19 -6.11
N PHE A 143 -8.77 3.48 -6.29
CA PHE A 143 -9.92 4.18 -5.72
C PHE A 143 -11.05 4.24 -6.74
N MET A 144 -12.19 3.67 -6.39
CA MET A 144 -13.39 3.83 -7.18
C MET A 144 -13.96 5.25 -7.07
N GLY A 145 -14.69 5.71 -8.09
CA GLY A 145 -15.26 7.05 -8.12
C GLY A 145 -16.79 7.09 -8.28
N GLY A 146 -17.35 8.30 -8.40
CA GLY A 146 -18.80 8.52 -8.53
C GLY A 146 -19.56 8.05 -7.29
N ASN A 147 -20.60 7.22 -7.45
CA ASN A 147 -21.35 6.64 -6.32
C ASN A 147 -20.51 5.71 -5.44
N ASN A 148 -19.29 5.39 -5.87
CA ASN A 148 -18.34 4.56 -5.15
C ASN A 148 -17.20 5.35 -4.50
N GLN A 149 -17.33 6.68 -4.44
CA GLN A 149 -16.33 7.59 -3.91
C GLN A 149 -15.94 7.30 -2.45
N ASN A 150 -14.72 7.68 -2.10
CA ASN A 150 -14.13 7.53 -0.77
C ASN A 150 -13.81 8.90 -0.15
N LEU A 151 -13.53 8.95 1.15
CA LEU A 151 -13.21 10.20 1.85
C LEU A 151 -12.06 10.01 2.85
N ALA A 152 -11.13 10.96 2.89
CA ALA A 152 -10.09 11.05 3.92
C ALA A 152 -9.22 9.77 4.05
N ILE A 153 -8.84 9.21 2.91
CA ILE A 153 -7.99 8.01 2.83
C ILE A 153 -6.53 8.40 2.90
N VAL A 154 -5.76 7.72 3.76
CA VAL A 154 -4.33 7.98 3.94
C VAL A 154 -3.52 6.77 3.51
N LEU A 155 -2.58 6.98 2.61
CA LEU A 155 -1.61 6.01 2.15
C LEU A 155 -0.22 6.47 2.63
N GLU A 156 0.38 5.74 3.56
CA GLU A 156 1.57 6.20 4.26
C GLU A 156 2.68 5.15 4.28
N ARG A 157 3.94 5.56 4.06
CA ARG A 157 5.11 4.66 4.23
C ARG A 157 4.96 3.36 3.43
N LEU A 158 4.36 3.44 2.23
CA LEU A 158 4.17 2.29 1.37
C LEU A 158 5.38 2.09 0.46
N ARG A 159 5.63 0.83 0.09
CA ARG A 159 6.55 0.48 -0.99
C ARG A 159 5.77 -0.15 -2.13
N ILE A 160 5.56 0.59 -3.21
CA ILE A 160 4.70 0.17 -4.34
C ILE A 160 5.57 0.00 -5.59
N PHE A 161 5.70 -1.23 -6.08
CA PHE A 161 6.50 -1.50 -7.27
C PHE A 161 6.12 -2.74 -8.06
N GLY A 162 6.50 -2.77 -9.34
CA GLY A 162 6.31 -3.94 -10.20
C GLY A 162 4.83 -4.30 -10.39
N ASN A 163 3.97 -3.29 -10.44
CA ASN A 163 2.53 -3.44 -10.69
C ASN A 163 2.18 -2.91 -12.08
N GLY A 164 1.16 -3.48 -12.70
CA GLY A 164 0.69 -3.13 -14.03
C GLY A 164 1.63 -3.56 -15.16
N SER A 165 1.36 -3.03 -16.35
CA SER A 165 2.16 -3.19 -17.58
C SER A 165 2.24 -1.87 -18.33
N SER A 166 2.81 -1.83 -19.53
CA SER A 166 2.77 -0.65 -20.40
C SER A 166 1.34 -0.25 -20.80
N GLU A 167 0.41 -1.21 -20.81
CA GLU A 167 -0.99 -1.04 -21.19
C GLU A 167 -1.89 -0.80 -19.96
N CYS A 168 -1.57 -1.42 -18.82
CA CYS A 168 -2.34 -1.29 -17.59
C CYS A 168 -1.84 -0.14 -16.71
N ASN A 169 -2.70 0.46 -15.89
CA ASN A 169 -2.21 1.31 -14.79
C ASN A 169 -1.36 0.49 -13.82
N GLY A 170 -0.48 1.17 -13.07
CA GLY A 170 0.55 0.50 -12.28
C GLY A 170 0.51 0.83 -10.78
N GLY A 171 0.89 2.05 -10.38
CA GLY A 171 0.97 2.39 -8.96
C GLY A 171 -0.41 2.66 -8.34
N ILE A 172 -0.73 3.94 -8.10
CA ILE A 172 -1.98 4.36 -7.46
C ILE A 172 -2.89 5.01 -8.50
N THR A 173 -4.15 4.60 -8.56
CA THR A 173 -5.17 5.23 -9.41
C THR A 173 -6.31 5.83 -8.59
N ILE A 174 -6.55 7.12 -8.77
CA ILE A 174 -7.54 7.91 -8.01
C ILE A 174 -8.63 8.43 -8.93
N ALA A 175 -9.80 7.78 -8.93
CA ALA A 175 -10.94 8.27 -9.71
C ALA A 175 -11.59 9.51 -9.08
N ARG A 176 -12.56 10.11 -9.78
CA ARG A 176 -13.38 11.23 -9.29
C ARG A 176 -14.01 10.99 -7.92
N GLY A 177 -14.19 12.05 -7.12
CA GLY A 177 -14.90 12.02 -5.83
C GLY A 177 -14.09 11.56 -4.61
N ASN A 178 -12.82 11.18 -4.76
CA ASN A 178 -11.99 10.69 -3.66
C ASN A 178 -11.33 11.80 -2.82
N ALA A 179 -12.14 12.72 -2.26
CA ALA A 179 -11.67 13.90 -1.57
C ALA A 179 -10.86 13.58 -0.29
N GLY A 180 -9.87 14.41 0.01
CA GLY A 180 -9.01 14.25 1.18
C GLY A 180 -8.07 13.06 1.10
N THR A 181 -7.77 12.55 -0.11
CA THR A 181 -6.78 11.49 -0.26
C THR A 181 -5.38 12.04 -0.02
N LEU A 182 -4.63 11.42 0.90
CA LEU A 182 -3.25 11.78 1.23
C LEU A 182 -2.33 10.61 0.91
N VAL A 183 -1.36 10.83 0.02
CA VAL A 183 -0.26 9.89 -0.27
C VAL A 183 1.02 10.48 0.28
N VAL A 184 1.60 9.83 1.29
CA VAL A 184 2.70 10.42 2.07
C VAL A 184 3.83 9.45 2.37
N ASN A 185 5.06 9.95 2.38
CA ASN A 185 6.27 9.24 2.81
C ASN A 185 6.46 7.87 2.13
N SER A 186 6.01 7.71 0.88
CA SER A 186 5.98 6.42 0.19
C SER A 186 7.02 6.33 -0.93
N LEU A 187 7.44 5.10 -1.23
CA LEU A 187 8.35 4.75 -2.33
C LEU A 187 7.55 4.09 -3.46
N ILE A 188 7.42 4.76 -4.61
CA ILE A 188 6.56 4.33 -5.72
C ILE A 188 7.38 4.23 -6.99
N TYR A 189 7.68 3.01 -7.44
CA TYR A 189 8.67 2.84 -8.51
C TYR A 189 8.49 1.60 -9.37
N ALA A 190 9.12 1.57 -10.54
CA ALA A 190 9.14 0.40 -11.42
C ALA A 190 7.74 -0.19 -11.69
N ASN A 191 6.68 0.63 -11.69
CA ASN A 191 5.35 0.22 -12.10
C ASN A 191 5.24 0.35 -13.62
N GLY A 192 4.48 -0.52 -14.29
CA GLY A 192 4.45 -0.61 -15.75
C GLY A 192 4.00 0.67 -16.45
N ARG A 193 3.23 1.52 -15.74
CA ARG A 193 2.72 2.79 -16.26
C ARG A 193 2.97 3.95 -15.30
N ASN A 194 1.92 4.64 -14.83
CA ASN A 194 2.09 5.79 -13.95
C ASN A 194 2.38 5.36 -12.51
N GLY A 195 3.20 6.15 -11.80
CA GLY A 195 3.36 6.00 -10.34
C GLY A 195 2.08 6.36 -9.60
N ILE A 196 1.55 7.56 -9.86
CA ILE A 196 0.22 8.00 -9.40
C ILE A 196 -0.55 8.55 -10.61
N ALA A 197 -1.80 8.17 -10.77
CA ALA A 197 -2.68 8.71 -11.79
C ALA A 197 -4.04 9.07 -11.19
N THR A 198 -4.59 10.22 -11.56
CA THR A 198 -6.03 10.46 -11.39
C THR A 198 -6.78 9.97 -12.63
N LEU A 199 -8.07 9.65 -12.47
CA LEU A 199 -8.94 9.16 -13.54
C LEU A 199 -10.27 9.92 -13.52
N ASP A 200 -10.90 9.99 -14.69
CA ASP A 200 -12.13 10.73 -14.95
C ASP A 200 -11.98 12.26 -14.78
N ALA A 201 -13.10 12.97 -14.81
CA ALA A 201 -13.17 14.40 -14.55
C ALA A 201 -13.60 14.68 -13.10
N ASP A 202 -13.07 15.77 -12.54
CA ASP A 202 -13.43 16.37 -11.26
C ASP A 202 -13.07 15.52 -10.04
N GLY A 203 -12.10 15.95 -9.25
CA GLY A 203 -11.78 15.26 -8.01
C GLY A 203 -10.83 16.03 -7.11
N GLY A 204 -10.71 15.56 -5.88
CA GLY A 204 -9.85 16.17 -4.87
C GLY A 204 -10.65 16.92 -3.81
N PRO A 205 -9.96 17.63 -2.91
CA PRO A 205 -8.52 17.83 -2.89
C PRO A 205 -7.74 16.54 -2.62
N HIS A 206 -6.60 16.36 -3.30
CA HIS A 206 -5.64 15.28 -3.06
C HIS A 206 -4.29 15.88 -2.66
N ALA A 207 -3.54 15.20 -1.80
CA ALA A 207 -2.20 15.62 -1.41
C ALA A 207 -1.19 14.49 -1.64
N VAL A 208 -0.07 14.82 -2.28
CA VAL A 208 1.06 13.94 -2.53
C VAL A 208 2.28 14.59 -1.88
N VAL A 209 2.75 14.03 -0.76
CA VAL A 209 3.73 14.69 0.13
C VAL A 209 4.90 13.78 0.46
N ASN A 210 6.14 14.28 0.36
CA ASN A 210 7.35 13.55 0.82
C ASN A 210 7.53 12.15 0.20
N ASN A 211 7.05 11.92 -1.02
CA ASN A 211 7.21 10.64 -1.69
C ASN A 211 8.46 10.62 -2.55
N THR A 212 9.00 9.43 -2.79
CA THR A 212 10.03 9.16 -3.80
C THR A 212 9.41 8.34 -4.92
N ILE A 213 9.32 8.91 -6.12
CA ILE A 213 8.60 8.37 -7.27
C ILE A 213 9.55 8.26 -8.47
N TYR A 214 9.94 7.05 -8.86
CA TYR A 214 10.96 6.87 -9.90
C TYR A 214 10.82 5.60 -10.73
N ASP A 215 11.48 5.54 -11.88
CA ASP A 215 11.53 4.38 -12.78
C ASP A 215 10.16 3.80 -13.17
N ASN A 216 9.07 4.57 -13.05
CA ASN A 216 7.77 4.14 -13.55
C ASN A 216 7.78 4.17 -15.08
N GLY A 217 7.09 3.24 -15.74
CA GLY A 217 7.15 3.09 -17.19
C GLY A 217 6.67 4.32 -17.94
N TRP A 218 5.70 5.04 -17.39
CA TRP A 218 5.15 6.27 -17.96
C TRP A 218 5.43 7.46 -17.04
N ASN A 219 4.41 8.13 -16.51
CA ASN A 219 4.63 9.33 -15.73
C ASN A 219 4.92 9.00 -14.26
N GLY A 220 5.64 9.88 -13.55
CA GLY A 220 5.68 9.81 -12.10
C GLY A 220 4.29 10.08 -11.52
N ILE A 221 3.73 11.25 -11.85
CA ILE A 221 2.36 11.67 -11.50
C ILE A 221 1.63 12.13 -12.78
N SER A 222 0.42 11.62 -12.99
CA SER A 222 -0.47 12.01 -14.09
C SER A 222 -1.80 12.54 -13.55
N VAL A 223 -2.09 13.81 -13.77
CA VAL A 223 -3.30 14.46 -13.28
C VAL A 223 -4.25 14.73 -14.45
N THR A 224 -5.40 14.06 -14.46
CA THR A 224 -6.51 14.32 -15.40
C THR A 224 -7.19 15.65 -15.08
N ARG A 225 -7.98 16.13 -16.05
CA ARG A 225 -8.66 17.43 -15.96
C ARG A 225 -9.52 17.60 -14.70
N ASN A 226 -9.54 18.82 -14.18
CA ASN A 226 -10.33 19.27 -13.02
C ASN A 226 -10.07 18.50 -11.70
N HIS A 227 -8.94 17.79 -11.58
CA HIS A 227 -8.47 17.34 -10.28
C HIS A 227 -7.67 18.45 -9.58
N ASP A 228 -7.92 18.63 -8.29
CA ASP A 228 -7.11 19.44 -7.38
C ASP A 228 -6.10 18.53 -6.65
N VAL A 229 -4.81 18.77 -6.90
CA VAL A 229 -3.71 17.96 -6.40
C VAL A 229 -2.58 18.86 -5.90
N LEU A 230 -2.32 18.80 -4.60
CA LEU A 230 -1.18 19.45 -3.96
C LEU A 230 0.03 18.51 -3.96
N VAL A 231 1.13 18.91 -4.58
CA VAL A 231 2.38 18.13 -4.67
C VAL A 231 3.47 18.85 -3.89
N VAL A 232 3.91 18.28 -2.76
CA VAL A 232 4.85 18.94 -1.84
C VAL A 232 6.02 18.02 -1.50
N ASN A 233 7.24 18.53 -1.61
CA ASN A 233 8.47 17.86 -1.15
C ASN A 233 8.67 16.43 -1.70
N ASN A 234 8.27 16.17 -2.93
CA ASN A 234 8.46 14.86 -3.56
C ASN A 234 9.76 14.83 -4.36
N ALA A 235 10.47 13.69 -4.31
CA ALA A 235 11.53 13.37 -5.26
C ALA A 235 10.92 12.59 -6.43
N ILE A 236 10.81 13.21 -7.62
CA ILE A 236 10.19 12.61 -8.80
C ILE A 236 11.23 12.57 -9.94
N THR A 237 11.86 11.41 -10.14
CA THR A 237 13.05 11.28 -11.00
C THR A 237 12.99 10.03 -11.87
N GLY A 238 13.67 10.01 -13.02
CA GLY A 238 13.85 8.77 -13.81
C GLY A 238 12.57 8.07 -14.31
N ASN A 239 11.40 8.71 -14.23
CA ASN A 239 10.16 8.14 -14.76
C ASN A 239 10.16 8.20 -16.30
N GLY A 240 9.36 7.34 -16.93
CA GLY A 240 9.25 7.25 -18.37
C GLY A 240 10.12 6.18 -19.00
N VAL A 241 10.43 5.12 -18.25
CA VAL A 241 11.39 4.09 -18.68
C VAL A 241 10.85 3.13 -19.74
N ALA A 242 9.54 3.11 -19.99
CA ALA A 242 8.96 2.26 -21.02
C ALA A 242 9.28 2.79 -22.42
N ALA A 243 9.54 1.88 -23.36
CA ALA A 243 9.79 2.23 -24.76
C ALA A 243 8.59 2.96 -25.41
N GLY A 244 8.86 3.70 -26.48
CA GLY A 244 7.87 4.46 -27.28
C GLY A 244 8.02 5.98 -27.12
N THR A 245 7.29 6.73 -27.97
CA THR A 245 7.46 8.19 -28.09
C THR A 245 6.18 9.00 -27.82
N THR A 246 5.03 8.34 -27.70
CA THR A 246 3.72 9.00 -27.54
C THR A 246 3.14 8.79 -26.14
N GLY A 247 2.32 9.75 -25.68
CA GLY A 247 1.35 9.56 -24.59
C GLY A 247 1.82 9.76 -23.14
N GLY A 248 3.06 10.17 -22.86
CA GLY A 248 3.54 10.36 -21.48
C GLY A 248 5.06 10.33 -21.38
N ARG A 249 5.57 9.89 -20.21
CA ARG A 249 7.00 9.82 -19.80
C ARG A 249 7.54 11.10 -19.17
N PHE A 250 6.71 11.77 -18.39
CA PHE A 250 7.06 12.97 -17.64
C PHE A 250 7.28 12.66 -16.16
N GLY A 251 8.00 13.52 -15.43
CA GLY A 251 7.97 13.49 -13.97
C GLY A 251 6.54 13.74 -13.47
N VAL A 252 5.98 14.88 -13.84
CA VAL A 252 4.58 15.25 -13.56
C VAL A 252 3.93 15.72 -14.86
N THR A 253 2.71 15.29 -15.12
CA THR A 253 1.88 15.80 -16.22
C THR A 253 0.48 16.13 -15.73
N ARG A 254 -0.13 17.13 -16.36
CA ARG A 254 -1.51 17.55 -16.10
C ARG A 254 -2.23 17.76 -17.42
N GLU A 255 -3.38 17.13 -17.58
CA GLU A 255 -4.28 17.40 -18.71
C GLU A 255 -4.81 18.84 -18.62
N ALA A 256 -4.93 19.49 -19.77
CA ALA A 256 -5.50 20.82 -19.85
C ALA A 256 -6.90 20.82 -19.23
N SER A 257 -7.10 21.72 -18.28
CA SER A 257 -8.42 22.05 -17.73
C SER A 257 -8.71 23.49 -18.14
N PRO A 258 -9.99 23.91 -18.26
CA PRO A 258 -10.33 25.33 -18.19
C PRO A 258 -9.57 25.92 -16.99
N ALA A 259 -9.11 27.17 -17.12
CA ALA A 259 -8.37 27.85 -16.07
C ALA A 259 -8.99 27.52 -14.71
N PRO A 260 -8.17 27.26 -13.67
CA PRO A 260 -8.70 27.01 -12.33
C PRO A 260 -9.81 28.01 -12.09
N LYS A 261 -10.95 27.56 -11.55
CA LYS A 261 -11.81 28.51 -10.86
C LYS A 261 -10.96 28.95 -9.69
N ASP A 262 -10.08 29.93 -9.95
CA ASP A 262 -9.41 30.71 -8.94
C ASP A 262 -10.55 31.05 -8.01
N SER A 263 -10.45 30.51 -6.81
CA SER A 263 -11.24 30.85 -5.66
C SER A 263 -11.41 32.35 -5.73
N ALA A 264 -12.55 32.78 -6.25
CA ALA A 264 -12.84 34.18 -6.47
C ALA A 264 -12.65 34.80 -5.10
N SER A 265 -11.54 35.54 -4.94
CA SER A 265 -11.33 36.50 -3.88
C SER A 265 -12.09 36.17 -2.60
N SER A 266 -11.64 35.19 -1.81
CA SER A 266 -11.70 35.45 -0.38
C SER A 266 -10.66 36.56 -0.18
N PRO A 267 -11.06 37.82 0.05
CA PRO A 267 -10.08 38.82 0.41
C PRO A 267 -9.38 38.25 1.64
N ALA A 268 -8.08 38.03 1.52
CA ALA A 268 -7.23 37.87 2.67
C ALA A 268 -7.43 39.15 3.50
N ARG A 269 -8.35 39.10 4.46
CA ARG A 269 -8.31 39.99 5.60
C ARG A 269 -6.99 39.66 6.25
N ALA A 270 -5.98 40.45 5.92
CA ALA A 270 -4.79 40.59 6.72
C ALA A 270 -5.27 41.03 8.11
N ALA A 271 -5.61 40.05 8.94
CA ALA A 271 -5.62 40.22 10.36
C ALA A 271 -4.15 40.39 10.71
N THR A 272 -3.70 41.64 10.72
CA THR A 272 -2.53 42.06 11.47
C THR A 272 -2.77 41.60 12.90
N VAL A 273 -2.26 40.42 13.24
CA VAL A 273 -2.17 39.98 14.62
C VAL A 273 -1.14 40.92 15.25
N PRO A 274 -1.53 41.84 16.15
CA PRO A 274 -0.55 42.65 16.84
C PRO A 274 0.40 41.71 17.60
N PRO A 275 1.69 42.03 17.72
CA PRO A 275 2.66 41.19 18.41
C PRO A 275 2.15 40.93 19.83
N ARG A 276 1.70 39.70 20.08
CA ARG A 276 1.32 39.25 21.40
C ARG A 276 2.60 39.22 22.21
N ARG A 277 2.79 40.19 23.11
CA ARG A 277 3.84 40.15 24.14
C ARG A 277 3.83 38.76 24.76
N MET A 278 4.89 37.99 24.54
CA MET A 278 5.17 36.79 25.31
C MET A 278 5.21 37.23 26.78
N ARG A 279 4.20 36.85 27.57
CA ARG A 279 4.37 36.81 29.01
C ARG A 279 5.38 35.70 29.29
N ALA A 280 6.44 36.07 30.00
CA ALA A 280 7.40 35.13 30.55
C ALA A 280 6.65 34.03 31.29
N TRP A 281 7.05 32.80 31.00
CA TRP A 281 6.68 31.64 31.81
C TRP A 281 7.25 31.85 33.22
N PRO A 282 6.48 31.59 34.29
CA PRO A 282 7.04 31.60 35.64
C PRO A 282 8.06 30.46 35.77
N GLU A 283 9.24 30.82 36.29
CA GLU A 283 10.28 29.86 36.65
C GLU A 283 9.74 28.84 37.68
N PRO A 284 10.16 27.56 37.61
CA PRO A 284 9.84 26.59 38.63
C PRO A 284 10.61 26.92 39.91
N THR A 285 9.87 27.21 40.98
CA THR A 285 10.38 27.37 42.33
C THR A 285 11.03 26.06 42.79
N VAL A 286 12.31 26.12 43.14
CA VAL A 286 13.08 25.04 43.75
C VAL A 286 12.49 24.76 45.14
N GLY A 287 11.71 23.67 45.23
CA GLY A 287 11.17 23.14 46.47
C GLY A 287 12.12 22.12 47.11
N SER A 288 12.38 22.33 48.39
CA SER A 288 13.24 21.62 49.32
C SER A 288 13.04 20.09 49.43
N THR A 289 14.17 19.40 49.54
CA THR A 289 14.38 18.01 49.99
C THR A 289 13.68 17.62 51.30
N PRO A 290 13.14 16.39 51.39
CA PRO A 290 13.05 15.66 52.65
C PRO A 290 14.10 14.54 52.75
N ALA A 291 14.54 14.33 53.98
CA ALA A 291 15.63 13.45 54.40
C ALA A 291 15.42 11.97 54.04
N THR A 292 16.50 11.32 53.62
CA THR A 292 16.57 9.86 53.40
C THR A 292 17.02 9.16 54.67
N THR A 293 16.16 8.32 55.24
CA THR A 293 16.49 7.42 56.35
C THR A 293 17.26 6.21 55.85
N THR A 294 18.43 6.04 56.46
CA THR A 294 19.39 4.95 56.34
C THR A 294 18.76 3.57 56.63
N SER A 295 18.95 2.59 55.73
CA SER A 295 18.90 1.18 56.09
C SER A 295 20.03 0.42 55.38
N ARG A 296 20.98 -0.03 56.18
CA ARG A 296 22.11 -0.89 55.80
C ARG A 296 21.59 -2.29 55.47
N ARG A 297 22.00 -2.85 54.33
CA ARG A 297 22.29 -4.29 54.25
C ARG A 297 23.43 -4.55 53.29
N ALA A 298 24.52 -5.04 53.85
CA ALA A 298 25.72 -5.46 53.15
C ALA A 298 25.47 -6.79 52.44
N THR A 299 25.90 -6.90 51.18
CA THR A 299 26.40 -8.18 50.67
C THR A 299 27.49 -7.90 49.62
N THR A 300 28.67 -8.38 49.96
CA THR A 300 29.91 -8.49 49.19
C THR A 300 29.70 -9.32 47.92
N HIS A 301 30.19 -8.87 46.76
CA HIS A 301 30.80 -9.77 45.76
C HIS A 301 31.69 -9.02 44.75
N ARG A 302 33.00 -9.17 45.01
CA ARG A 302 34.15 -9.39 44.13
C ARG A 302 34.08 -8.96 42.65
N SER A 303 35.07 -8.12 42.32
CA SER A 303 35.51 -7.66 41.01
C SER A 303 36.22 -8.73 40.15
N SER A 304 36.06 -8.60 38.83
CA SER A 304 37.11 -8.81 37.81
C SER A 304 36.65 -8.14 36.50
N THR A 305 37.27 -7.05 35.99
CA THR A 305 38.33 -7.03 34.93
C THR A 305 38.08 -8.03 33.79
N THR A 306 38.13 -7.73 32.48
CA THR A 306 38.82 -6.71 31.67
C THR A 306 38.24 -6.72 30.23
N ALA A 307 38.34 -5.58 29.53
CA ALA A 307 38.51 -5.34 28.08
C ALA A 307 38.03 -6.35 27.01
N SER A 308 37.43 -5.84 25.93
CA SER A 308 38.12 -5.77 24.62
C SER A 308 37.20 -5.29 23.49
N THR A 309 37.68 -4.25 22.82
CA THR A 309 37.17 -3.61 21.61
C THR A 309 37.35 -4.53 20.39
N ARG A 310 36.28 -4.79 19.61
CA ARG A 310 36.44 -5.27 18.24
C ARG A 310 35.31 -4.83 17.31
N ALA A 311 35.56 -3.73 16.60
CA ALA A 311 34.78 -3.31 15.45
C ALA A 311 35.02 -4.30 14.29
N SER A 312 33.98 -5.04 13.90
CA SER A 312 34.01 -5.96 12.77
C SER A 312 33.38 -5.26 11.56
N ARG A 313 34.20 -4.91 10.58
CA ARG A 313 33.74 -4.43 9.26
C ARG A 313 33.26 -5.64 8.46
N PHE A 314 31.96 -5.70 8.18
CA PHE A 314 31.37 -6.62 7.21
C PHE A 314 31.32 -5.92 5.85
N SER A 315 31.99 -6.47 4.84
CA SER A 315 31.90 -6.03 3.44
C SER A 315 31.08 -7.06 2.66
N ILE A 316 29.94 -6.61 2.11
CA ILE A 316 29.07 -7.38 1.23
C ILE A 316 29.50 -7.10 -0.22
N PRO A 317 29.76 -8.11 -1.08
CA PRO A 317 29.97 -7.88 -2.50
C PRO A 317 28.64 -7.58 -3.20
N ILE A 318 28.59 -6.43 -3.89
CA ILE A 318 27.52 -6.02 -4.80
C ILE A 318 27.80 -6.62 -6.17
N SER A 319 26.91 -7.48 -6.66
CA SER A 319 26.92 -8.00 -8.03
C SER A 319 26.15 -7.04 -8.95
N ALA A 320 26.79 -6.55 -10.01
CA ALA A 320 26.19 -5.75 -11.09
C ALA A 320 26.48 -6.42 -12.46
N PRO A 321 25.77 -6.03 -13.54
CA PRO A 321 25.13 -6.97 -14.47
C PRO A 321 25.98 -7.33 -15.69
N CYS A 322 25.80 -8.55 -16.19
CA CYS A 322 26.33 -8.98 -17.48
C CYS A 322 25.38 -8.62 -18.64
N SER A 323 26.00 -8.15 -19.71
CA SER A 323 25.42 -7.65 -20.95
C SER A 323 24.88 -8.75 -21.87
N LYS A 324 23.99 -8.33 -22.78
CA LYS A 324 23.36 -9.08 -23.89
C LYS A 324 24.36 -9.87 -24.76
N PRO A 325 23.84 -10.88 -25.48
CA PRO A 325 24.13 -10.99 -26.90
C PRO A 325 22.87 -10.91 -27.77
N THR A 326 22.98 -10.10 -28.81
CA THR A 326 22.20 -10.09 -30.05
C THR A 326 22.26 -11.44 -30.76
N SER A 327 21.11 -11.96 -31.21
CA SER A 327 21.06 -12.72 -32.48
C SER A 327 19.68 -12.62 -33.13
N SER A 328 19.76 -12.37 -34.43
CA SER A 328 18.73 -12.23 -35.44
C SER A 328 18.24 -13.59 -35.96
N ALA A 329 16.94 -13.75 -36.17
CA ALA A 329 16.41 -14.56 -37.28
C ALA A 329 14.91 -14.31 -37.46
N THR A 330 14.55 -13.68 -38.57
CA THR A 330 13.19 -13.67 -39.16
C THR A 330 12.97 -15.00 -39.88
N PRO A 331 11.72 -15.49 -39.98
CA PRO A 331 11.24 -15.75 -41.34
C PRO A 331 9.82 -15.26 -41.60
N ARG A 332 9.65 -14.81 -42.84
CA ARG A 332 8.39 -14.49 -43.52
C ARG A 332 7.55 -15.75 -43.69
N GLY A 333 6.22 -15.62 -43.65
CA GLY A 333 5.32 -16.70 -44.03
C GLY A 333 3.84 -16.29 -44.07
N HIS A 334 3.40 -15.87 -45.26
CA HIS A 334 2.07 -16.00 -45.87
C HIS A 334 0.76 -15.78 -45.08
N ALA A 335 0.00 -14.77 -45.57
CA ALA A 335 -1.46 -14.79 -45.61
C ALA A 335 -1.96 -15.74 -46.74
N PRO A 336 -3.20 -16.26 -46.69
CA PRO A 336 -4.30 -15.50 -47.30
C PRO A 336 -5.71 -15.67 -46.67
N ALA A 337 -6.56 -14.69 -47.03
CA ALA A 337 -8.00 -14.75 -47.34
C ALA A 337 -9.08 -15.24 -46.34
N ARG A 338 -10.08 -14.35 -46.20
CA ARG A 338 -11.49 -14.46 -45.72
C ARG A 338 -12.32 -15.50 -46.52
N PRO A 339 -13.52 -15.99 -46.07
CA PRO A 339 -14.69 -15.15 -45.73
C PRO A 339 -15.69 -15.66 -44.65
N ARG A 340 -16.74 -14.84 -44.46
CA ARG A 340 -17.96 -14.94 -43.63
C ARG A 340 -18.69 -16.29 -43.68
N ALA A 341 -19.34 -16.69 -42.58
CA ALA A 341 -20.81 -16.80 -42.48
C ALA A 341 -21.25 -17.24 -41.06
N SER A 342 -22.44 -16.78 -40.70
CA SER A 342 -23.29 -17.07 -39.54
C SER A 342 -23.84 -18.49 -39.50
N SER A 343 -24.03 -19.07 -38.31
CA SER A 343 -25.32 -19.66 -37.87
C SER A 343 -25.25 -20.25 -36.46
N SER A 344 -26.41 -20.19 -35.82
CA SER A 344 -26.85 -20.68 -34.52
C SER A 344 -26.82 -22.20 -34.29
N SER A 345 -26.95 -22.56 -33.01
CA SER A 345 -27.85 -23.61 -32.47
C SER A 345 -27.20 -24.87 -31.84
N THR A 346 -27.37 -24.94 -30.51
CA THR A 346 -27.90 -26.06 -29.68
C THR A 346 -27.09 -27.34 -29.40
N SER A 347 -26.96 -27.60 -28.09
CA SER A 347 -27.09 -28.87 -27.33
C SER A 347 -26.09 -30.04 -27.49
N ALA A 348 -25.27 -30.18 -26.43
CA ALA A 348 -25.21 -31.32 -25.48
C ALA A 348 -24.62 -32.69 -25.96
N PRO A 349 -24.40 -33.68 -25.06
CA PRO A 349 -23.05 -34.01 -24.57
C PRO A 349 -22.66 -35.49 -24.69
N SER A 350 -21.35 -35.77 -24.59
CA SER A 350 -20.67 -37.07 -24.31
C SER A 350 -19.27 -36.98 -24.97
N SER A 351 -18.16 -37.53 -24.50
CA SER A 351 -17.87 -38.66 -23.63
C SER A 351 -16.38 -38.60 -23.27
N PHE A 352 -16.04 -39.24 -22.16
CA PHE A 352 -14.69 -39.59 -21.69
C PHE A 352 -13.72 -40.00 -22.81
N ARG A 353 -12.50 -39.45 -22.79
CA ARG A 353 -11.30 -40.12 -23.32
C ARG A 353 -10.09 -39.84 -22.44
N THR A 354 -9.60 -40.92 -21.86
CA THR A 354 -8.31 -41.09 -21.20
C THR A 354 -7.19 -40.76 -22.19
N LEU A 355 -6.27 -39.86 -21.83
CA LEU A 355 -5.03 -39.63 -22.56
C LEU A 355 -3.86 -40.12 -21.72
N GLU A 356 -3.20 -41.15 -22.23
CA GLU A 356 -1.96 -41.72 -21.75
C GLU A 356 -0.78 -40.73 -21.91
N LEU A 357 0.09 -40.74 -20.91
CA LEU A 357 1.39 -40.08 -20.87
C LEU A 357 2.41 -40.80 -21.77
N PRO A 358 3.27 -40.08 -22.51
CA PRO A 358 4.54 -40.64 -22.96
C PRO A 358 5.70 -40.24 -22.03
N SER A 359 6.56 -41.24 -21.85
CA SER A 359 7.74 -41.38 -21.01
C SER A 359 8.76 -40.24 -21.04
N LEU A 360 9.28 -39.94 -19.85
CA LEU A 360 10.54 -39.24 -19.60
C LEU A 360 11.74 -40.03 -20.16
N ARG A 361 12.55 -39.40 -21.02
CA ARG A 361 13.92 -39.85 -21.30
C ARG A 361 14.92 -38.92 -20.62
N SER A 362 15.76 -39.54 -19.79
CA SER A 362 16.90 -38.93 -19.12
C SER A 362 18.02 -38.64 -20.11
N CYS A 363 18.62 -37.45 -19.99
CA CYS A 363 19.92 -37.14 -20.56
C CYS A 363 20.78 -36.51 -19.47
N SER A 364 21.60 -37.35 -18.82
CA SER A 364 22.67 -36.91 -17.92
C SER A 364 23.90 -36.57 -18.76
N ARG A 365 24.39 -35.33 -18.68
CA ARG A 365 25.78 -35.01 -19.04
C ARG A 365 26.42 -34.16 -17.95
N ARG A 366 27.42 -34.76 -17.30
CA ARG A 366 28.46 -34.11 -16.47
C ARG A 366 29.39 -33.32 -17.38
N LEU A 367 29.75 -32.11 -16.97
CA LEU A 367 30.98 -31.44 -17.39
C LEU A 367 31.67 -30.83 -16.15
N ALA A 368 32.97 -31.09 -16.05
CA ALA A 368 33.87 -30.61 -15.00
C ALA A 368 34.36 -29.17 -15.29
N PRO A 369 34.86 -28.42 -14.28
CA PRO A 369 35.25 -27.02 -14.46
C PRO A 369 36.75 -26.85 -14.78
N THR A 370 37.06 -26.04 -15.79
CA THR A 370 38.39 -25.48 -16.04
C THR A 370 38.55 -24.10 -15.40
N SER A 371 39.59 -23.93 -14.59
CA SER A 371 39.95 -22.67 -13.92
C SER A 371 40.80 -21.78 -14.84
N VAL A 372 40.50 -20.48 -14.88
CA VAL A 372 41.33 -19.47 -15.57
C VAL A 372 41.64 -18.33 -14.60
N ARG A 373 42.93 -18.11 -14.37
CA ARG A 373 43.49 -16.98 -13.59
C ARG A 373 43.24 -15.64 -14.33
N ARG A 374 42.87 -14.59 -13.60
CA ARG A 374 42.93 -13.19 -14.08
C ARG A 374 43.65 -12.31 -13.06
N SER A 375 44.59 -11.51 -13.57
CA SER A 375 45.36 -10.49 -12.87
C SER A 375 44.57 -9.15 -12.76
N PRO A 376 44.88 -8.27 -11.79
CA PRO A 376 44.02 -7.14 -11.46
C PRO A 376 44.32 -5.87 -12.29
N CYS A 377 43.28 -5.21 -12.80
CA CYS A 377 43.34 -3.85 -13.34
C CYS A 377 42.98 -2.81 -12.27
N ARG A 378 43.82 -1.77 -12.15
CA ARG A 378 43.64 -0.59 -11.28
C ARG A 378 42.47 0.28 -11.75
N LEU A 379 41.60 0.68 -10.82
CA LEU A 379 40.58 1.73 -10.98
C LEU A 379 41.15 3.11 -10.56
N LYS A 380 40.85 4.15 -11.35
CA LYS A 380 40.99 5.57 -10.96
C LYS A 380 39.62 6.09 -10.48
N PRO A 381 39.54 6.92 -9.42
CA PRO A 381 38.28 7.49 -8.97
C PRO A 381 37.87 8.71 -9.81
N LEU A 382 36.60 8.77 -10.17
CA LEU A 382 35.95 9.97 -10.72
C LEU A 382 35.41 10.80 -9.54
N ILE A 383 35.81 12.07 -9.47
CA ILE A 383 35.32 13.06 -8.51
C ILE A 383 34.08 13.71 -9.11
N THR A 384 32.95 13.70 -8.39
CA THR A 384 31.75 14.47 -8.77
C THR A 384 31.60 15.65 -7.81
N VAL A 385 31.62 16.86 -8.37
CA VAL A 385 31.39 18.13 -7.68
C VAL A 385 29.88 18.43 -7.69
N VAL A 386 29.29 18.67 -6.51
CA VAL A 386 27.92 19.16 -6.36
C VAL A 386 27.98 20.67 -6.12
N ALA A 387 27.44 21.46 -7.04
CA ALA A 387 27.27 22.90 -6.88
C ALA A 387 25.83 23.19 -6.40
N SER A 388 25.70 23.79 -5.21
CA SER A 388 24.45 24.41 -4.76
C SER A 388 24.42 25.88 -5.18
N ARG A 389 23.36 26.33 -5.83
CA ARG A 389 23.01 27.75 -5.90
C ARG A 389 21.72 27.98 -5.12
N ALA A 390 21.84 28.76 -4.06
CA ALA A 390 20.71 29.42 -3.39
C ALA A 390 20.27 30.61 -4.25
N TRP A 391 18.97 30.87 -4.30
CA TRP A 391 18.41 32.13 -4.76
C TRP A 391 17.64 32.78 -3.61
N HIS A 392 17.84 34.09 -3.49
CA HIS A 392 17.17 35.02 -2.59
C HIS A 392 15.71 35.22 -2.95
#